data_AF-A0A084VI01-F1
#
_entry.id   AF-A0A084VI01-F1
#
_cell.length_a   1.000
_cell.length_b   1.000
_cell.length_c   1.000
_cell.angle_alpha   90.00
_cell.angle_beta   90.00
_cell.angle_gamma   90.00
#
_symmetry.space_group_name_H-M   'P 1'
#
loop_
_entity.id
_entity.type
_entity.pdbx_description
1 polymer ?
#
loop_
_entity_poly.entity_id
_entity_poly.type
_entity_poly.pdbx_seq_one_letter_code
_entity_poly.pdbx_strand_id
1 'polypeptide(L)'
;MDDTRALKILYRMIYLALFVRNINHRKIEETDQDRELADKCASLMEISEGKLIVREETLNPVDLTPLQLMTLRLFVHHFNQQTLVILFDGFDELVPHYKAVVYNLLSRFERFDGIRNIFITSRPYMLREEFRELFTNVAFYELSPFSDDNIVETVHLFMKSRFKQYLKNDNVKCLLEGLACTLKYHLGTFSQVPLFIRMALDVLEPLIATNVDFVGGTIDYAFFDSLETTFEELNLIETFVTNKIFKANVEKIQLPEAASNISGAISSREMLKKYKLGTHSLLALYELFDPEERTRLQVDDELAMECMDEIKTGMKTPASSKRLWTIDQSSYIEPLRTTLRLYGCTEIRRR
;
A
#
# COMPACT_ATOMS: atom_id res chain seq x y z
N MET A 1 -19.93 -8.28 22.97
CA MET A 1 -20.49 -7.60 21.78
C MET A 1 -21.61 -8.47 21.26
N ASP A 2 -22.83 -7.93 21.15
CA ASP A 2 -23.96 -8.65 20.54
C ASP A 2 -23.85 -8.66 19.01
N ASP A 3 -24.60 -9.56 18.38
CA ASP A 3 -24.52 -9.83 16.94
C ASP A 3 -25.01 -8.64 16.10
N THR A 4 -26.08 -7.99 16.54
CA THR A 4 -26.59 -6.76 15.93
C THR A 4 -25.53 -5.65 15.95
N ARG A 5 -24.81 -5.48 17.06
CA ARG A 5 -23.73 -4.50 17.21
C ARG A 5 -22.54 -4.83 16.31
N ALA A 6 -22.18 -6.11 16.16
CA ALA A 6 -21.13 -6.52 15.24
C ALA A 6 -21.50 -6.20 13.78
N LEU A 7 -22.74 -6.47 13.35
CA LEU A 7 -23.23 -6.10 12.02
C LEU A 7 -23.28 -4.59 11.80
N LYS A 8 -23.65 -3.82 12.83
CA LYS A 8 -23.60 -2.35 12.78
C LYS A 8 -22.16 -1.86 12.57
N ILE A 9 -21.19 -2.46 13.24
CA ILE A 9 -19.76 -2.15 13.04
C ILE A 9 -19.33 -2.50 11.61
N LEU A 10 -19.72 -3.66 11.09
CA LEU A 10 -19.42 -4.06 9.71
C LEU A 10 -19.97 -3.06 8.69
N TYR A 11 -21.23 -2.69 8.80
CA TYR A 11 -21.84 -1.71 7.92
C TYR A 11 -21.15 -0.35 8.03
N ARG A 12 -20.80 0.11 9.24
CA ARG A 12 -20.04 1.36 9.42
C ARG A 12 -18.72 1.33 8.69
N MET A 13 -17.97 0.22 8.76
CA MET A 13 -16.71 0.07 8.03
C MET A 13 -16.92 0.18 6.52
N ILE A 14 -17.94 -0.50 5.97
CA ILE A 14 -18.30 -0.44 4.55
C ILE A 14 -18.72 0.98 4.15
N TYR A 15 -19.57 1.62 4.94
CA TYR A 15 -20.02 2.98 4.71
C TYR A 15 -18.83 3.94 4.64
N LEU A 16 -17.94 3.88 5.62
CA LEU A 16 -16.77 4.76 5.67
C LEU A 16 -15.84 4.51 4.47
N ALA A 17 -15.65 3.26 4.07
CA ALA A 17 -14.86 2.92 2.89
C ALA A 17 -15.47 3.46 1.57
N LEU A 18 -16.79 3.50 1.46
CA LEU A 18 -17.49 3.95 0.25
C LEU A 18 -17.63 5.48 0.16
N PHE A 19 -17.98 6.13 1.28
CA PHE A 19 -18.36 7.54 1.31
C PHE A 19 -17.23 8.46 1.76
N VAL A 20 -16.31 7.97 2.61
CA VAL A 20 -15.19 8.78 3.09
C VAL A 20 -13.99 8.56 2.18
N ARG A 21 -14.01 9.29 1.07
CA ARG A 21 -12.82 9.39 0.22
C ARG A 21 -11.73 10.12 1.00
N ASN A 22 -10.51 9.58 0.96
CA ASN A 22 -9.32 10.26 1.47
C ASN A 22 -9.43 10.59 2.97
N ILE A 23 -9.75 9.61 3.83
CA ILE A 23 -9.80 9.76 5.31
C ILE A 23 -8.55 10.48 5.85
N ASN A 24 -7.39 10.22 5.25
CA ASN A 24 -6.11 10.83 5.63
C ASN A 24 -5.97 12.33 5.28
N HIS A 25 -6.96 12.92 4.63
CA HIS A 25 -6.94 14.29 4.09
C HIS A 25 -8.02 15.21 4.66
N ARG A 26 -8.95 14.66 5.44
CA ARG A 26 -10.03 15.43 6.05
C ARG A 26 -9.64 15.86 7.44
N LYS A 27 -10.20 16.99 7.87
CA LYS A 27 -10.14 17.35 9.28
C LYS A 27 -10.96 16.35 10.10
N ILE A 28 -10.63 16.22 11.38
CA ILE A 28 -11.32 15.27 12.27
C ILE A 28 -12.82 15.58 12.29
N GLU A 29 -13.18 16.86 12.31
CA GLU A 29 -14.57 17.32 12.36
C GLU A 29 -15.38 16.94 11.11
N GLU A 30 -14.76 16.94 9.93
CA GLU A 30 -15.41 16.50 8.68
C GLU A 30 -15.62 14.99 8.66
N THR A 31 -14.64 14.24 9.20
CA THR A 31 -14.73 12.78 9.31
C THR A 31 -15.76 12.37 10.37
N ASP A 32 -15.92 13.16 11.43
CA ASP A 32 -16.88 12.90 12.49
C ASP A 32 -18.32 13.06 12.00
N GLN A 33 -18.61 14.00 11.09
CA GLN A 33 -19.92 14.08 10.43
C GLN A 33 -20.25 12.79 9.65
N ASP A 34 -19.29 12.26 8.88
CA ASP A 34 -19.48 11.01 8.16
C ASP A 34 -19.64 9.80 9.10
N ARG A 35 -18.90 9.78 10.22
CA ARG A 35 -19.04 8.75 11.25
C ARG A 35 -20.42 8.80 11.91
N GLU A 36 -20.92 9.99 12.23
CA GLU A 36 -22.27 10.17 12.75
C GLU A 36 -23.33 9.70 11.75
N LEU A 37 -23.17 9.99 10.46
CA LEU A 37 -24.07 9.50 9.41
C LEU A 37 -24.01 7.97 9.28
N ALA A 38 -22.81 7.39 9.35
CA ALA A 38 -22.63 5.94 9.37
C ALA A 38 -23.32 5.30 10.58
N ASP A 39 -23.20 5.92 11.77
CA ASP A 39 -23.84 5.49 13.00
C ASP A 39 -25.37 5.60 12.92
N LYS A 40 -25.89 6.71 12.39
CA LYS A 40 -27.32 6.89 12.12
C LYS A 40 -27.85 5.80 11.19
N CYS A 41 -27.20 5.59 10.04
CA CYS A 41 -27.59 4.53 9.10
C CYS A 41 -27.55 3.14 9.76
N ALA A 42 -26.48 2.84 10.49
CA ALA A 42 -26.32 1.55 11.16
C ALA A 42 -27.39 1.34 12.24
N SER A 43 -27.80 2.41 12.94
CA SER A 43 -28.80 2.33 14.01
C SER A 43 -30.17 1.85 13.53
N LEU A 44 -30.50 2.09 12.25
CA LEU A 44 -31.72 1.65 11.58
C LEU A 44 -31.77 0.14 11.33
N MET A 45 -30.64 -0.55 11.45
CA MET A 45 -30.58 -2.00 11.26
C MET A 45 -30.87 -2.75 12.56
N GLU A 46 -31.57 -3.86 12.41
CA GLU A 46 -31.79 -4.82 13.49
C GLU A 46 -31.94 -6.22 12.94
N ILE A 47 -31.56 -7.23 13.73
CA ILE A 47 -31.86 -8.62 13.44
C ILE A 47 -33.25 -8.94 14.00
N SER A 48 -34.16 -9.37 13.13
CA SER A 48 -35.47 -9.89 13.49
C SER A 48 -35.69 -11.23 12.79
N GLU A 49 -36.08 -12.27 13.54
CA GLU A 49 -36.32 -13.62 13.02
C GLU A 49 -35.13 -14.18 12.19
N GLY A 50 -33.90 -13.88 12.62
CA GLY A 50 -32.67 -14.31 11.94
C GLY A 50 -32.35 -13.57 10.65
N LYS A 51 -33.14 -12.55 10.28
CA LYS A 51 -32.89 -11.68 9.12
C LYS A 51 -32.53 -10.28 9.56
N LEU A 52 -31.68 -9.63 8.80
CA LEU A 52 -31.41 -8.21 8.96
C LEU A 52 -32.58 -7.42 8.34
N ILE A 53 -33.14 -6.48 9.08
CA ILE A 53 -34.21 -5.60 8.61
C ILE A 53 -33.81 -4.13 8.78
N VAL A 54 -34.44 -3.25 7.99
CA VAL A 54 -34.28 -1.80 8.09
C VAL A 54 -35.56 -1.20 8.67
N ARG A 55 -35.45 -0.47 9.77
CA ARG A 55 -36.57 0.24 10.41
C ARG A 55 -36.81 1.59 9.73
N GLU A 56 -37.30 1.57 8.50
CA GLU A 56 -37.59 2.80 7.72
C GLU A 56 -38.69 3.66 8.35
N GLU A 57 -39.52 3.10 9.20
CA GLU A 57 -40.58 3.84 9.91
C GLU A 57 -40.02 4.86 10.91
N THR A 58 -38.77 4.70 11.35
CA THR A 58 -38.09 5.60 12.29
C THR A 58 -37.31 6.73 11.61
N LEU A 59 -37.34 6.79 10.28
CA LEU A 59 -36.60 7.75 9.47
C LEU A 59 -37.42 9.02 9.24
N ASN A 60 -36.87 10.20 9.56
CA ASN A 60 -37.47 11.44 9.05
C ASN A 60 -37.08 11.63 7.57
N PRO A 61 -37.95 12.22 6.73
CA PRO A 61 -37.71 12.38 5.30
C PRO A 61 -36.46 13.19 4.90
N VAL A 62 -35.86 13.92 5.85
CA VAL A 62 -34.69 14.79 5.63
C VAL A 62 -33.38 14.10 6.04
N ASP A 63 -33.43 12.94 6.70
CA ASP A 63 -32.27 12.42 7.45
C ASP A 63 -31.24 11.67 6.61
N LEU A 64 -31.62 11.06 5.47
CA LEU A 64 -30.69 10.29 4.62
C LEU A 64 -30.89 10.58 3.14
N THR A 65 -29.78 10.63 2.41
CA THR A 65 -29.79 10.73 0.94
C THR A 65 -30.24 9.40 0.30
N PRO A 66 -30.80 9.43 -0.93
CA PRO A 66 -31.18 8.21 -1.65
C PRO A 66 -30.04 7.20 -1.80
N LEU A 67 -28.81 7.67 -1.99
CA LEU A 67 -27.64 6.80 -2.14
C LEU A 67 -27.28 6.07 -0.83
N GLN A 68 -27.40 6.74 0.32
CA GLN A 68 -27.17 6.13 1.63
C GLN A 68 -28.24 5.07 1.95
N LEU A 69 -29.52 5.38 1.68
CA LEU A 69 -30.62 4.44 1.83
C LEU A 69 -30.44 3.22 0.91
N MET A 70 -30.04 3.46 -0.35
CA MET A 70 -29.79 2.37 -1.29
C MET A 70 -28.63 1.48 -0.83
N THR A 71 -27.55 2.07 -0.30
CA THR A 71 -26.41 1.31 0.24
C THR A 71 -26.82 0.45 1.43
N LEU A 72 -27.63 1.00 2.34
CA LEU A 72 -28.19 0.28 3.48
C LEU A 72 -29.05 -0.91 3.03
N ARG A 73 -29.98 -0.67 2.10
CA ARG A 73 -30.85 -1.72 1.53
C ARG A 73 -30.05 -2.79 0.80
N LEU A 74 -29.02 -2.42 0.05
CA LEU A 74 -28.14 -3.37 -0.64
C LEU A 74 -27.37 -4.24 0.35
N PHE A 75 -26.82 -3.65 1.41
CA PHE A 75 -26.15 -4.42 2.46
C PHE A 75 -27.09 -5.45 3.10
N VAL A 76 -28.29 -5.02 3.48
CA VAL A 76 -29.32 -5.89 4.07
C VAL A 76 -29.74 -6.99 3.10
N HIS A 77 -29.95 -6.64 1.83
CA HIS A 77 -30.28 -7.61 0.79
C HIS A 77 -29.19 -8.67 0.65
N HIS A 78 -27.92 -8.26 0.47
CA HIS A 78 -26.81 -9.20 0.29
C HIS A 78 -26.56 -10.08 1.51
N PHE A 79 -26.69 -9.51 2.71
CA PHE A 79 -26.61 -10.26 3.97
C PHE A 79 -27.71 -11.31 4.04
N ASN A 80 -28.98 -10.93 3.82
CA ASN A 80 -30.11 -11.86 3.88
C ASN A 80 -30.09 -12.92 2.76
N GLN A 81 -29.44 -12.63 1.63
CA GLN A 81 -29.24 -13.59 0.54
C GLN A 81 -27.96 -14.43 0.70
N GLN A 82 -27.20 -14.27 1.79
CA GLN A 82 -25.96 -15.02 2.05
C GLN A 82 -24.91 -14.84 0.93
N THR A 83 -24.82 -13.63 0.40
CA THR A 83 -23.93 -13.29 -0.73
C THR A 83 -22.80 -12.33 -0.35
N LEU A 84 -22.71 -11.94 0.93
CA LEU A 84 -21.69 -10.99 1.35
C LEU A 84 -20.31 -11.66 1.41
N VAL A 85 -19.34 -11.07 0.73
CA VAL A 85 -17.92 -11.47 0.76
C VAL A 85 -17.12 -10.29 1.30
N ILE A 86 -16.24 -10.56 2.28
CA ILE A 86 -15.44 -9.53 2.95
C ILE A 86 -13.97 -9.78 2.66
N LEU A 87 -13.24 -8.72 2.32
CA LEU A 87 -11.80 -8.75 2.11
C LEU A 87 -11.12 -7.78 3.08
N PHE A 88 -10.28 -8.32 3.97
CA PHE A 88 -9.41 -7.54 4.84
C PHE A 88 -7.98 -7.60 4.30
N ASP A 89 -7.44 -6.45 3.91
CA ASP A 89 -6.09 -6.34 3.37
C ASP A 89 -5.09 -5.92 4.47
N GLY A 90 -3.93 -6.56 4.54
CA GLY A 90 -2.82 -6.17 5.43
C GLY A 90 -3.08 -6.39 6.92
N PHE A 91 -3.59 -7.55 7.32
CA PHE A 91 -3.96 -7.83 8.72
C PHE A 91 -2.84 -7.63 9.75
N ASP A 92 -1.60 -7.90 9.35
CA ASP A 92 -0.42 -7.74 10.19
C ASP A 92 -0.12 -6.28 10.55
N GLU A 93 -0.64 -5.30 9.81
CA GLU A 93 -0.50 -3.89 10.17
C GLU A 93 -1.26 -3.53 11.46
N LEU A 94 -2.17 -4.39 11.91
CA LEU A 94 -2.96 -4.21 13.14
C LEU A 94 -2.35 -4.93 14.35
N VAL A 95 -1.35 -5.79 14.11
CA VAL A 95 -0.73 -6.64 15.13
C VAL A 95 0.53 -5.94 15.68
N PRO A 96 0.76 -5.94 17.01
CA PRO A 96 -0.03 -6.59 18.06
C PRO A 96 -1.16 -5.72 18.64
N HIS A 97 -1.14 -4.41 18.41
CA HIS A 97 -1.88 -3.42 19.21
C HIS A 97 -3.41 -3.57 19.18
N TYR A 98 -3.99 -3.97 18.05
CA TYR A 98 -5.45 -4.08 17.88
C TYR A 98 -5.95 -5.53 17.74
N LYS A 99 -5.04 -6.49 17.81
CA LYS A 99 -5.27 -7.91 17.54
C LYS A 99 -6.48 -8.49 18.28
N ALA A 100 -6.57 -8.29 19.59
CA ALA A 100 -7.64 -8.85 20.42
C ALA A 100 -9.04 -8.33 20.03
N VAL A 101 -9.14 -7.05 19.69
CA VAL A 101 -10.41 -6.43 19.28
C VAL A 101 -10.85 -6.98 17.94
N VAL A 102 -9.92 -7.08 16.98
CA VAL A 102 -10.22 -7.55 15.64
C VAL A 102 -10.58 -9.04 15.64
N TYR A 103 -9.90 -9.88 16.44
CA TYR A 103 -10.26 -11.29 16.59
C TYR A 103 -11.67 -11.49 17.17
N ASN A 104 -12.05 -10.70 18.18
CA ASN A 104 -13.41 -10.74 18.71
C ASN A 104 -14.44 -10.38 17.64
N LEU A 105 -14.13 -9.41 16.77
CA LEU A 105 -15.02 -9.02 15.69
C LEU A 105 -15.11 -10.10 14.59
N LEU A 106 -13.98 -10.64 14.13
CA LEU A 106 -13.94 -11.67 13.10
C LEU A 106 -14.62 -12.97 13.54
N SER A 107 -14.43 -13.39 14.80
CA SER A 107 -15.08 -14.60 15.34
C SER A 107 -16.60 -14.46 15.45
N ARG A 108 -17.12 -13.23 15.44
CA ARG A 108 -18.56 -12.98 15.29
C ARG A 108 -19.00 -13.06 13.83
N PHE A 109 -18.22 -12.48 12.93
CA PHE A 109 -18.51 -12.52 11.50
C PHE A 109 -18.54 -13.94 10.94
N GLU A 110 -17.66 -14.84 11.41
CA GLU A 110 -17.67 -16.25 11.02
C GLU A 110 -19.02 -16.95 11.30
N ARG A 111 -19.77 -16.50 12.31
CA ARG A 111 -21.04 -17.10 12.74
C ARG A 111 -22.25 -16.58 11.97
N PHE A 112 -22.07 -15.56 11.13
CA PHE A 112 -23.17 -14.98 10.40
C PHE A 112 -23.38 -15.72 9.09
N ASP A 113 -24.52 -16.42 8.99
CA ASP A 113 -24.93 -17.11 7.76
C ASP A 113 -25.02 -16.15 6.54
N GLY A 114 -25.21 -14.86 6.78
CA GLY A 114 -25.24 -13.84 5.74
C GLY A 114 -23.88 -13.53 5.10
N ILE A 115 -22.78 -13.95 5.74
CA ILE A 115 -21.40 -13.78 5.27
C ILE A 115 -20.94 -15.09 4.67
N ARG A 116 -20.75 -15.10 3.35
CA ARG A 116 -20.36 -16.30 2.60
C ARG A 116 -18.88 -16.64 2.80
N ASN A 117 -18.01 -15.64 2.68
CA ASN A 117 -16.56 -15.81 2.79
C ASN A 117 -15.92 -14.55 3.38
N ILE A 118 -14.89 -14.77 4.20
CA ILE A 118 -13.99 -13.74 4.68
C ILE A 118 -12.59 -14.09 4.18
N PHE A 119 -12.01 -13.21 3.38
CA PHE A 119 -10.63 -13.31 2.92
C PHE A 119 -9.78 -12.31 3.68
N ILE A 120 -8.63 -12.77 4.16
CA ILE A 120 -7.69 -11.94 4.91
C ILE A 120 -6.31 -12.11 4.28
N THR A 121 -5.70 -10.99 3.88
CA THR A 121 -4.30 -10.98 3.44
C THR A 121 -3.42 -10.59 4.62
N SER A 122 -2.24 -11.20 4.68
CA SER A 122 -1.23 -10.84 5.67
C SER A 122 0.14 -11.31 5.21
N ARG A 123 1.20 -10.65 5.68
CA ARG A 123 2.56 -11.19 5.62
C ARG A 123 2.65 -12.51 6.42
N PRO A 124 3.59 -13.41 6.08
CA PRO A 124 3.76 -14.70 6.74
C PRO A 124 4.31 -14.55 8.16
N TYR A 125 3.44 -14.14 9.09
CA TYR A 125 3.67 -14.14 10.54
C TYR A 125 3.17 -15.46 11.16
N MET A 126 3.47 -15.70 12.44
CA MET A 126 2.96 -16.83 13.24
C MET A 126 1.43 -16.78 13.50
N LEU A 127 0.66 -16.21 12.56
CA LEU A 127 -0.80 -16.09 12.63
C LEU A 127 -1.51 -17.41 12.28
N ARG A 128 -0.85 -18.33 11.57
CA ARG A 128 -1.49 -19.59 11.11
C ARG A 128 -2.05 -20.40 12.27
N GLU A 129 -1.28 -20.59 13.35
CA GLU A 129 -1.73 -21.39 14.49
C GLU A 129 -2.85 -20.67 15.26
N GLU A 130 -2.71 -19.37 15.49
CA GLU A 130 -3.72 -18.56 16.17
C GLU A 130 -5.06 -18.57 15.42
N PHE A 131 -5.03 -18.50 14.10
CA PHE A 131 -6.24 -18.58 13.27
C PHE A 131 -6.89 -19.97 13.33
N ARG A 132 -6.11 -21.05 13.42
CA ARG A 132 -6.66 -22.41 13.60
C ARG A 132 -7.32 -22.59 14.97
N GLU A 133 -6.81 -21.93 16.00
CA GLU A 133 -7.40 -21.97 17.34
C GLU A 133 -8.70 -21.13 17.41
N LEU A 134 -8.74 -20.00 16.70
CA LEU A 134 -9.85 -19.04 16.79
C LEU A 134 -11.05 -19.37 15.90
N PHE A 135 -10.82 -20.03 14.77
CA PHE A 135 -11.82 -20.22 13.73
C PHE A 135 -11.92 -21.69 13.33
N THR A 136 -13.13 -22.13 13.01
CA THR A 136 -13.44 -23.54 12.78
C THR A 136 -13.15 -23.97 11.34
N ASN A 137 -13.35 -23.07 10.37
CA ASN A 137 -13.24 -23.36 8.94
C ASN A 137 -12.27 -22.39 8.26
N VAL A 138 -10.96 -22.62 8.41
CA VAL A 138 -9.92 -21.79 7.80
C VAL A 138 -9.13 -22.56 6.76
N ALA A 139 -8.94 -21.93 5.60
CA ALA A 139 -7.99 -22.38 4.59
C ALA A 139 -6.88 -21.34 4.46
N PHE A 140 -5.64 -21.82 4.36
CA PHE A 140 -4.47 -20.97 4.16
C PHE A 140 -3.98 -21.12 2.74
N TYR A 141 -3.81 -19.99 2.07
CA TYR A 141 -3.27 -19.90 0.73
C TYR A 141 -1.99 -19.06 0.78
N GLU A 142 -1.05 -19.41 -0.08
CA GLU A 142 0.20 -18.69 -0.22
C GLU A 142 0.30 -18.20 -1.66
N LEU A 143 0.61 -16.91 -1.83
CA LEU A 143 0.85 -16.35 -3.14
C LEU A 143 2.15 -16.95 -3.68
N SER A 144 2.05 -17.69 -4.77
CA SER A 144 3.22 -18.28 -5.41
C SER A 144 4.10 -17.18 -6.02
N PRO A 145 5.42 -17.36 -6.04
CA PRO A 145 6.30 -16.46 -6.77
C PRO A 145 5.94 -16.44 -8.26
N PHE A 146 6.27 -15.36 -8.95
CA PHE A 146 6.05 -15.24 -10.40
C PHE A 146 6.77 -16.34 -11.16
N SER A 147 6.04 -16.98 -12.07
CA SER A 147 6.62 -17.83 -13.11
C SER A 147 7.23 -16.98 -14.23
N ASP A 148 8.00 -17.63 -15.10
CA ASP A 148 8.53 -16.98 -16.31
C ASP A 148 7.41 -16.42 -17.21
N ASP A 149 6.30 -17.16 -17.33
CA ASP A 149 5.12 -16.71 -18.08
C ASP A 149 4.49 -15.47 -17.44
N ASN A 150 4.44 -15.38 -16.10
CA ASN A 150 3.93 -14.20 -15.41
C ASN A 150 4.81 -12.96 -15.65
N ILE A 151 6.13 -13.14 -15.74
CA ILE A 151 7.05 -12.05 -16.06
C ILE A 151 6.77 -11.55 -17.48
N VAL A 152 6.71 -12.45 -18.47
CA VAL A 152 6.41 -12.11 -19.87
C VAL A 152 5.06 -11.39 -19.98
N GLU A 153 4.02 -11.90 -19.33
CA GLU A 153 2.69 -11.28 -19.30
C GLU A 153 2.72 -9.89 -18.66
N THR A 154 3.46 -9.72 -17.56
CA THR A 154 3.59 -8.42 -16.87
C THR A 154 4.28 -7.39 -17.76
N VAL A 155 5.36 -7.78 -18.45
CA VAL A 155 6.01 -6.91 -19.44
C VAL A 155 5.03 -6.57 -20.56
N HIS A 156 4.27 -7.55 -21.08
CA HIS A 156 3.30 -7.30 -22.14
C HIS A 156 2.25 -6.27 -21.74
N LEU A 157 1.65 -6.44 -20.56
CA LEU A 157 0.65 -5.52 -20.01
C LEU A 157 1.25 -4.13 -19.78
N PHE A 158 2.48 -4.05 -19.28
CA PHE A 158 3.20 -2.79 -19.13
C PHE A 158 3.38 -2.08 -20.47
N MET A 159 3.93 -2.78 -21.47
CA MET A 159 4.21 -2.23 -22.80
C MET A 159 2.93 -1.73 -23.47
N LYS A 160 1.85 -2.52 -23.39
CA LYS A 160 0.52 -2.16 -23.88
C LYS A 160 -0.03 -0.89 -23.22
N SER A 161 0.20 -0.72 -21.92
CA SER A 161 -0.30 0.44 -21.16
C SER A 161 0.48 1.74 -21.44
N ARG A 162 1.76 1.64 -21.84
CA ARG A 162 2.67 2.78 -21.96
C ARG A 162 2.94 3.21 -23.40
N PHE A 163 3.08 2.27 -24.32
CA PHE A 163 3.57 2.53 -25.66
C PHE A 163 2.50 2.23 -26.71
N LYS A 164 1.79 3.26 -27.19
CA LYS A 164 0.75 3.09 -28.23
C LYS A 164 1.28 2.42 -29.51
N GLN A 165 2.57 2.59 -29.81
CA GLN A 165 3.22 2.02 -30.99
C GLN A 165 3.38 0.51 -30.88
N TYR A 166 3.51 -0.02 -29.66
CA TYR A 166 3.60 -1.46 -29.39
C TYR A 166 2.40 -2.24 -29.93
N LEU A 167 1.21 -1.63 -29.92
CA LEU A 167 -0.03 -2.25 -30.40
C LEU A 167 -0.15 -2.35 -31.93
N LYS A 168 0.76 -1.72 -32.68
CA LYS A 168 0.67 -1.64 -34.15
C LYS A 168 1.41 -2.77 -34.87
N ASN A 169 2.12 -3.62 -34.12
CA ASN A 169 2.99 -4.64 -34.69
C ASN A 169 2.72 -5.99 -34.01
N ASP A 170 2.28 -6.97 -34.80
CA ASP A 170 1.99 -8.33 -34.30
C ASP A 170 3.27 -9.15 -34.03
N ASN A 171 4.43 -8.69 -34.52
CA ASN A 171 5.73 -9.36 -34.39
C ASN A 171 6.57 -8.90 -33.17
N VAL A 172 5.93 -8.34 -32.14
CA VAL A 172 6.62 -7.89 -30.91
C VAL A 172 6.99 -9.02 -29.94
N LYS A 173 6.73 -10.28 -30.30
CA LYS A 173 7.00 -11.43 -29.43
C LYS A 173 8.48 -11.57 -29.05
N CYS A 174 9.39 -11.48 -30.03
CA CYS A 174 10.83 -11.59 -29.77
C CYS A 174 11.35 -10.43 -28.90
N LEU A 175 10.82 -9.21 -29.13
CA LEU A 175 11.11 -8.03 -28.32
C LEU A 175 10.67 -8.23 -26.87
N LEU A 176 9.45 -8.76 -26.68
CA LEU A 176 8.87 -9.03 -25.37
C LEU A 176 9.68 -10.06 -24.58
N GLU A 177 10.01 -11.18 -25.23
CA GLU A 177 10.83 -12.24 -24.63
C GLU A 177 12.24 -11.72 -24.30
N GLY A 178 12.85 -10.91 -25.17
CA GLY A 178 14.14 -10.28 -24.92
C GLY A 178 14.13 -9.36 -23.69
N LEU A 179 13.11 -8.51 -23.55
CA LEU A 179 12.94 -7.63 -22.39
C LEU A 179 12.67 -8.42 -21.10
N ALA A 180 11.85 -9.47 -21.16
CA ALA A 180 11.57 -10.35 -20.03
C ALA A 180 12.83 -11.10 -19.56
N CYS A 181 13.61 -11.65 -20.49
CA CYS A 181 14.90 -12.29 -20.21
C CYS A 181 15.89 -11.30 -19.60
N THR A 182 15.94 -10.07 -20.12
CA THR A 182 16.79 -8.99 -19.59
C THR A 182 16.44 -8.67 -18.14
N LEU A 183 15.15 -8.49 -17.84
CA LEU A 183 14.67 -8.28 -16.48
C LEU A 183 15.04 -9.43 -15.55
N LYS A 184 14.80 -10.66 -15.99
CA LYS A 184 15.12 -11.86 -15.20
C LYS A 184 16.62 -11.96 -14.92
N TYR A 185 17.46 -11.69 -15.91
CA TYR A 185 18.91 -11.71 -15.76
C TYR A 185 19.38 -10.69 -14.72
N HIS A 186 18.96 -9.43 -14.85
CA HIS A 186 19.43 -8.37 -13.95
C HIS A 186 18.81 -8.44 -12.55
N LEU A 187 17.58 -8.91 -12.39
CA LEU A 187 16.94 -9.03 -11.08
C LEU A 187 17.27 -10.34 -10.35
N GLY A 188 17.79 -11.34 -11.04
CA GLY A 188 18.08 -12.65 -10.46
C GLY A 188 16.85 -13.24 -9.74
N THR A 189 17.01 -13.59 -8.46
CA THR A 189 15.92 -14.14 -7.63
C THR A 189 14.80 -13.14 -7.36
N PHE A 190 15.07 -11.83 -7.40
CA PHE A 190 14.04 -10.81 -7.19
C PHE A 190 13.02 -10.75 -8.33
N SER A 191 13.34 -11.30 -9.50
CA SER A 191 12.40 -11.39 -10.63
C SER A 191 11.12 -12.19 -10.30
N GLN A 192 11.19 -13.07 -9.30
CA GLN A 192 10.05 -13.85 -8.83
C GLN A 192 9.09 -13.05 -7.96
N VAL A 193 9.45 -11.83 -7.57
CA VAL A 193 8.63 -10.95 -6.74
C VAL A 193 8.01 -9.86 -7.64
N PRO A 194 6.67 -9.80 -7.78
CA PRO A 194 6.00 -8.88 -8.70
C PRO A 194 6.41 -7.41 -8.55
N LEU A 195 6.67 -6.99 -7.30
CA LEU A 195 7.07 -5.62 -6.99
C LEU A 195 8.40 -5.23 -7.66
N PHE A 196 9.41 -6.10 -7.64
CA PHE A 196 10.71 -5.79 -8.23
C PHE A 196 10.66 -5.75 -9.75
N ILE A 197 9.85 -6.60 -10.38
CA ILE A 197 9.56 -6.50 -11.82
C ILE A 197 8.94 -5.14 -12.13
N ARG A 198 7.97 -4.70 -11.32
CA ARG A 198 7.34 -3.39 -11.51
C ARG A 198 8.33 -2.24 -11.34
N MET A 199 9.20 -2.31 -10.34
CA MET A 199 10.24 -1.30 -10.08
C MET A 199 11.21 -1.20 -11.27
N ALA A 200 11.70 -2.34 -11.74
CA ALA A 200 12.59 -2.40 -12.89
C ALA A 200 11.93 -1.85 -14.17
N LEU A 201 10.66 -2.16 -14.39
CA LEU A 201 9.91 -1.61 -15.54
C LEU A 201 9.73 -0.09 -15.46
N ASP A 202 9.45 0.47 -14.29
CA ASP A 202 9.33 1.91 -14.12
C ASP A 202 10.68 2.62 -14.39
N VAL A 203 11.80 1.97 -14.05
CA VAL A 203 13.16 2.48 -14.31
C VAL A 203 13.55 2.31 -15.79
N LEU A 204 13.14 1.21 -16.42
CA LEU A 204 13.36 0.92 -17.84
C LEU A 204 12.51 1.78 -18.78
N GLU A 205 11.37 2.28 -18.33
CA GLU A 205 10.41 3.05 -19.14
C GLU A 205 11.09 4.10 -20.05
N PRO A 206 11.95 5.02 -19.56
CA PRO A 206 12.63 6.00 -20.40
C PRO A 206 13.64 5.39 -21.39
N LEU A 207 14.33 4.32 -21.00
CA LEU A 207 15.28 3.64 -21.88
C LEU A 207 14.56 2.94 -23.02
N ILE A 208 13.45 2.27 -22.72
CA ILE A 208 12.59 1.64 -23.70
C ILE A 208 12.04 2.68 -24.68
N ALA A 209 11.53 3.81 -24.15
CA ALA A 209 10.97 4.87 -24.97
C ALA A 209 11.96 5.45 -26.00
N THR A 210 13.25 5.46 -25.66
CA THR A 210 14.30 6.11 -26.46
C THR A 210 14.98 5.13 -27.41
N ASN A 211 15.13 3.86 -27.00
CA ASN A 211 16.03 2.91 -27.67
C ASN A 211 15.31 1.71 -28.32
N VAL A 212 13.97 1.63 -28.23
CA VAL A 212 13.20 0.54 -28.83
C VAL A 212 12.40 1.05 -30.02
N ASP A 213 12.68 0.49 -31.20
CA ASP A 213 11.84 0.69 -32.38
C ASP A 213 10.73 -0.38 -32.40
N PHE A 214 9.52 0.03 -32.03
CA PHE A 214 8.34 -0.83 -32.05
C PHE A 214 7.88 -1.22 -33.45
N VAL A 215 8.20 -0.42 -34.47
CA VAL A 215 7.81 -0.69 -35.86
C VAL A 215 8.78 -1.68 -36.48
N GLY A 216 10.08 -1.45 -36.32
CA GLY A 216 11.14 -2.36 -36.77
C GLY A 216 11.29 -3.62 -35.90
N GLY A 217 10.79 -3.59 -34.66
CA GLY A 217 10.93 -4.69 -33.70
C GLY A 217 12.36 -4.87 -33.18
N THR A 218 13.14 -3.79 -33.14
CA THR A 218 14.57 -3.80 -32.79
C THR A 218 14.86 -2.98 -31.53
N ILE A 219 15.89 -3.38 -30.79
CA ILE A 219 16.44 -2.64 -29.65
C ILE A 219 17.82 -2.10 -30.06
N ASP A 220 18.06 -0.81 -29.87
CA ASP A 220 19.38 -0.19 -30.07
C ASP A 220 20.37 -0.76 -29.03
N TYR A 221 21.61 -1.03 -29.46
CA TYR A 221 22.67 -1.51 -28.57
C TYR A 221 22.90 -0.59 -27.36
N ALA A 222 22.74 0.73 -27.53
CA ALA A 222 22.86 1.70 -26.44
C ALA A 222 21.90 1.43 -25.26
N PHE A 223 20.80 0.71 -25.51
CA PHE A 223 19.91 0.22 -24.46
C PHE A 223 20.69 -0.65 -23.46
N PHE A 224 21.47 -1.62 -23.95
CA PHE A 224 22.17 -2.59 -23.12
C PHE A 224 23.33 -1.98 -22.34
N ASP A 225 24.08 -1.07 -22.95
CA ASP A 225 25.14 -0.32 -22.24
C ASP A 225 24.56 0.50 -21.07
N SER A 226 23.33 0.98 -21.21
CA SER A 226 22.65 1.73 -20.16
C SER A 226 22.10 0.85 -19.03
N LEU A 227 21.92 -0.47 -19.25
CA LEU A 227 21.32 -1.37 -18.25
C LEU A 227 22.20 -1.57 -17.03
N GLU A 228 23.53 -1.69 -17.19
CA GLU A 228 24.43 -1.99 -16.07
C GLU A 228 24.39 -0.91 -14.98
N THR A 229 24.31 0.36 -15.38
CA THR A 229 24.19 1.48 -14.43
C THR A 229 22.77 1.66 -13.92
N THR A 230 21.78 1.27 -14.72
CA THR A 230 20.36 1.46 -14.41
C THR A 230 19.82 0.41 -13.43
N PHE A 231 20.32 -0.83 -13.51
CA PHE A 231 19.88 -1.97 -12.70
C PHE A 231 20.66 -2.17 -11.39
N GLU A 232 21.49 -1.23 -10.97
CA GLU A 232 22.04 -1.26 -9.61
C GLU A 232 20.87 -1.34 -8.60
N GLU A 233 20.85 -2.38 -7.75
CA GLU A 233 19.71 -2.66 -6.85
C GLU A 233 19.31 -1.44 -6.01
N LEU A 234 20.31 -0.67 -5.56
CA LEU A 234 20.12 0.59 -4.84
C LEU A 234 19.39 1.63 -5.68
N ASN A 235 19.74 1.76 -6.97
CA ASN A 235 19.10 2.70 -7.87
C ASN A 235 17.63 2.33 -8.13
N LEU A 236 17.32 1.03 -8.24
CA LEU A 236 15.94 0.54 -8.36
C LEU A 236 15.10 0.95 -7.13
N ILE A 237 15.63 0.71 -5.94
CA ILE A 237 14.97 1.06 -4.67
C ILE A 237 14.82 2.57 -4.51
N GLU A 238 15.88 3.34 -4.74
CA GLU A 238 15.87 4.80 -4.63
C GLU A 238 14.88 5.45 -5.60
N THR A 239 14.86 4.97 -6.85
CA THR A 239 13.91 5.45 -7.87
C THR A 239 12.48 5.14 -7.46
N PHE A 240 12.22 3.92 -6.99
CA PHE A 240 10.89 3.52 -6.52
C PHE A 240 10.42 4.34 -5.32
N VAL A 241 11.26 4.50 -4.28
CA VAL A 241 10.94 5.29 -3.09
C VAL A 241 10.70 6.75 -3.47
N THR A 242 11.56 7.32 -4.32
CA THR A 242 11.40 8.67 -4.84
C THR A 242 10.06 8.83 -5.56
N ASN A 243 9.70 7.91 -6.44
CA ASN A 243 8.44 7.93 -7.17
C ASN A 243 7.23 7.76 -6.24
N LYS A 244 7.32 6.92 -5.21
CA LYS A 244 6.26 6.76 -4.20
C LYS A 244 6.08 8.02 -3.37
N ILE A 245 7.17 8.64 -2.92
CA ILE A 245 7.12 9.93 -2.21
C ILE A 245 6.56 11.02 -3.11
N PHE A 246 6.96 11.05 -4.39
CA PHE A 246 6.43 12.00 -5.36
C PHE A 246 4.93 11.85 -5.54
N LYS A 247 4.45 10.63 -5.87
CA LYS A 247 3.01 10.34 -6.02
C LYS A 247 2.25 10.69 -4.76
N ALA A 248 2.72 10.26 -3.60
CA ALA A 248 2.13 10.64 -2.32
C ALA A 248 2.09 12.17 -2.19
N ASN A 249 3.16 12.90 -2.48
CA ASN A 249 3.15 14.37 -2.40
C ASN A 249 2.20 15.01 -3.42
N VAL A 250 2.09 14.50 -4.65
CA VAL A 250 1.14 15.01 -5.67
C VAL A 250 -0.30 14.76 -5.22
N GLU A 251 -0.62 13.52 -4.84
CA GLU A 251 -1.95 13.10 -4.40
C GLU A 251 -2.36 13.80 -3.10
N LYS A 252 -1.42 14.01 -2.16
CA LYS A 252 -1.67 14.72 -0.90
C LYS A 252 -1.85 16.24 -1.09
N ILE A 253 -1.36 16.83 -2.17
CA ILE A 253 -1.36 18.29 -2.36
C ILE A 253 -2.53 18.77 -3.25
N GLN A 254 -3.13 17.92 -4.09
CA GLN A 254 -4.27 18.25 -4.98
C GLN A 254 -4.15 19.61 -5.71
N LEU A 255 -2.94 20.11 -5.94
CA LEU A 255 -2.76 21.32 -6.73
C LEU A 255 -2.99 20.97 -8.20
N PRO A 256 -3.75 21.79 -8.95
CA PRO A 256 -3.79 21.69 -10.41
C PRO A 256 -2.37 21.65 -10.96
N GLU A 257 -2.11 20.85 -12.01
CA GLU A 257 -0.78 20.70 -12.63
C GLU A 257 -0.09 22.05 -12.90
N ALA A 258 -0.86 23.08 -13.27
CA ALA A 258 -0.41 24.44 -13.48
C ALA A 258 0.13 25.15 -12.21
N ALA A 259 -0.43 24.86 -11.03
CA ALA A 259 0.02 25.42 -9.76
C ALA A 259 1.19 24.62 -9.13
N SER A 260 1.45 23.40 -9.62
CA SER A 260 2.56 22.57 -9.18
C SER A 260 3.93 23.03 -9.70
N ASN A 261 3.95 23.90 -10.71
CA ASN A 261 5.16 24.46 -11.34
C ASN A 261 5.58 25.83 -10.77
N ILE A 262 4.91 26.32 -9.73
CA ILE A 262 5.31 27.57 -9.04
C ILE A 262 6.54 27.27 -8.17
N SER A 263 7.58 28.10 -8.27
CA SER A 263 8.86 27.93 -7.54
C SER A 263 8.69 27.65 -6.03
N GLY A 264 7.75 28.33 -5.37
CA GLY A 264 7.44 28.08 -3.95
C GLY A 264 6.82 26.70 -3.66
N ALA A 265 6.01 26.16 -4.58
CA ALA A 265 5.43 24.82 -4.48
C ALA A 265 6.48 23.73 -4.76
N ILE A 266 7.40 23.99 -5.70
CA ILE A 266 8.54 23.11 -5.99
C ILE A 266 9.45 23.03 -4.77
N SER A 267 9.86 24.17 -4.21
CA SER A 267 10.70 24.22 -3.00
C SER A 267 10.03 23.54 -1.80
N SER A 268 8.74 23.77 -1.59
CA SER A 268 7.98 23.10 -0.52
C SER A 268 7.87 21.59 -0.73
N ARG A 269 7.73 21.12 -1.98
CA ARG A 269 7.69 19.70 -2.33
C ARG A 269 9.05 19.03 -2.12
N GLU A 270 10.13 19.67 -2.55
CA GLU A 270 11.49 19.18 -2.34
C GLU A 270 11.83 19.11 -0.85
N MET A 271 11.44 20.13 -0.10
CA MET A 271 11.56 20.13 1.36
C MET A 271 10.80 18.96 1.98
N LEU A 272 9.52 18.77 1.61
CA LEU A 272 8.73 17.65 2.14
C LEU A 272 9.29 16.27 1.73
N LYS A 273 9.85 16.16 0.51
CA LYS A 273 10.55 14.96 0.05
C LYS A 273 11.77 14.69 0.94
N LYS A 274 12.62 15.71 1.16
CA LYS A 274 13.82 15.60 2.00
C LYS A 274 13.48 15.16 3.41
N TYR A 275 12.49 15.82 4.04
CA TYR A 275 12.05 15.47 5.39
C TYR A 275 11.56 14.01 5.46
N LYS A 276 10.65 13.59 4.57
CA LYS A 276 10.14 12.21 4.57
C LYS A 276 11.23 11.17 4.35
N LEU A 277 12.14 11.42 3.41
CA LEU A 277 13.24 10.52 3.15
C LEU A 277 14.16 10.41 4.38
N GLY A 278 14.51 11.54 5.00
CA GLY A 278 15.31 11.56 6.24
C GLY A 278 14.65 10.79 7.37
N THR A 279 13.37 11.02 7.64
CA THR A 279 12.61 10.30 8.67
C THR A 279 12.57 8.80 8.39
N HIS A 280 12.22 8.38 7.16
CA HIS A 280 12.14 6.95 6.84
C HIS A 280 13.51 6.26 6.87
N SER A 281 14.57 6.91 6.39
CA SER A 281 15.93 6.37 6.49
C SER A 281 16.38 6.22 7.93
N LEU A 282 16.13 7.22 8.79
CA LEU A 282 16.48 7.16 10.21
C LEU A 282 15.76 6.00 10.91
N LEU A 283 14.46 5.85 10.67
CA LEU A 283 13.67 4.76 11.24
C LEU A 283 14.12 3.38 10.71
N ALA A 284 14.49 3.30 9.44
CA ALA A 284 15.03 2.06 8.88
C ALA A 284 16.38 1.70 9.52
N LEU A 285 17.28 2.67 9.70
CA LEU A 285 18.54 2.44 10.42
C LEU A 285 18.30 2.01 11.86
N TYR A 286 17.33 2.65 12.53
CA TYR A 286 16.97 2.33 13.90
C TYR A 286 16.49 0.88 14.06
N GLU A 287 15.64 0.42 13.14
CA GLU A 287 15.03 -0.90 13.19
C GLU A 287 15.95 -2.03 12.70
N LEU A 288 16.75 -1.78 11.67
CA LEU A 288 17.56 -2.82 11.02
C LEU A 288 18.86 -3.15 11.76
N PHE A 289 19.44 -2.18 12.47
CA PHE A 289 20.75 -2.31 13.11
C PHE A 289 20.62 -2.42 14.61
N ASP A 290 21.50 -3.22 15.23
CA ASP A 290 21.55 -3.32 16.69
C ASP A 290 22.17 -2.06 17.34
N PRO A 291 22.06 -1.86 18.66
CA PRO A 291 22.56 -0.65 19.32
C PRO A 291 24.05 -0.37 19.09
N GLU A 292 24.89 -1.40 18.95
CA GLU A 292 26.32 -1.23 18.72
C GLU A 292 26.58 -0.73 17.29
N GLU A 293 25.89 -1.33 16.31
CA GLU A 293 25.94 -0.92 14.91
C GLU A 293 25.41 0.49 14.71
N ARG A 294 24.30 0.83 15.36
CA ARG A 294 23.70 2.19 15.33
C ARG A 294 24.64 3.25 15.89
N THR A 295 25.35 2.93 16.98
CA THR A 295 26.36 3.83 17.55
C THR A 295 27.49 4.10 16.54
N ARG A 296 27.95 3.06 15.82
CA ARG A 296 28.98 3.22 14.77
C ARG A 296 28.49 4.04 13.59
N LEU A 297 27.22 3.85 13.21
CA LEU A 297 26.55 4.58 12.13
C LEU A 297 26.07 5.99 12.56
N GLN A 298 26.28 6.37 13.82
CA GLN A 298 25.85 7.65 14.39
C GLN A 298 24.35 7.90 14.21
N VAL A 299 23.55 6.85 14.37
CA VAL A 299 22.09 6.95 14.35
C VAL A 299 21.63 7.72 15.59
N ASP A 300 20.77 8.72 15.38
CA ASP A 300 20.16 9.49 16.47
C ASP A 300 18.94 8.71 16.99
N ASP A 301 19.18 7.82 17.96
CA ASP A 301 18.15 6.99 18.57
C ASP A 301 17.04 7.83 19.24
N GLU A 302 17.36 9.00 19.81
CA GLU A 302 16.36 9.89 20.41
C GLU A 302 15.44 10.47 19.34
N LEU A 303 16.01 10.99 18.24
CA LEU A 303 15.23 11.51 17.12
C LEU A 303 14.40 10.41 16.43
N ALA A 304 14.92 9.18 16.36
CA ALA A 304 14.17 8.03 15.84
C ALA A 304 12.95 7.72 16.71
N MET A 305 13.11 7.74 18.04
CA MET A 305 12.01 7.56 18.99
C MET A 305 10.98 8.69 18.90
N GLU A 306 11.41 9.94 18.81
CA GLU A 306 10.53 11.09 18.55
C GLU A 306 9.71 10.89 17.27
N CYS A 307 10.36 10.49 16.17
CA CYS A 307 9.70 10.23 14.89
C CYS A 307 8.67 9.08 15.00
N MET A 308 8.97 8.01 15.75
CA MET A 308 8.02 6.92 15.98
C MET A 308 6.78 7.39 16.74
N ASP A 309 6.95 8.25 17.75
CA ASP A 309 5.83 8.78 18.53
C ASP A 309 4.97 9.76 17.71
N GLU A 310 5.57 10.56 16.82
CA GLU A 310 4.82 11.38 15.86
C GLU A 310 3.95 10.54 14.92
N ILE A 311 4.50 9.43 14.43
CA ILE A 311 3.76 8.50 13.55
C ILE A 311 2.59 7.86 14.32
N LYS A 312 2.81 7.43 15.56
CA LYS A 312 1.76 6.81 16.41
C LYS A 312 0.65 7.79 16.77
N THR A 313 1.00 9.04 17.07
CA THR A 313 0.05 10.07 17.51
C THR A 313 -0.60 10.83 16.36
N GLY A 314 -0.04 10.75 15.16
CA GLY A 314 -0.47 11.53 13.99
C GLY A 314 -0.19 13.03 14.11
N MET A 315 0.55 13.47 15.13
CA MET A 315 0.87 14.87 15.39
C MET A 315 2.35 15.13 15.11
N LYS A 316 2.64 16.12 14.26
CA LYS A 316 4.03 16.58 14.02
C LYS A 316 4.46 17.55 15.11
N THR A 317 5.61 17.32 15.71
CA THR A 317 6.24 18.32 16.59
C THR A 317 7.15 19.24 15.76
N PRO A 318 7.18 20.56 16.06
CA PRO A 318 8.09 21.49 15.38
C PRO A 318 9.58 21.18 15.61
N ALA A 319 9.92 20.45 16.68
CA ALA A 319 11.29 20.18 17.12
C ALA A 319 11.98 19.11 16.25
N SER A 320 11.32 17.98 16.01
CA SER A 320 11.84 16.88 15.16
C SER A 320 12.04 17.36 13.72
N SER A 321 11.11 18.15 13.21
CA SER A 321 11.15 18.79 11.90
C SER A 321 12.42 19.64 11.82
N LYS A 322 12.60 20.58 12.76
CA LYS A 322 13.77 21.47 12.82
C LYS A 322 15.11 20.74 12.87
N ARG A 323 15.21 19.65 13.63
CA ARG A 323 16.43 18.83 13.72
C ARG A 323 16.74 18.09 12.42
N LEU A 324 15.74 17.45 11.81
CA LEU A 324 15.88 16.79 10.50
C LEU A 324 16.24 17.76 9.37
N TRP A 325 15.82 19.04 9.45
CA TRP A 325 16.21 20.08 8.49
C TRP A 325 17.69 20.49 8.58
N THR A 326 18.32 20.31 9.75
CA THR A 326 19.70 20.73 10.01
C THR A 326 20.75 19.63 9.82
N ILE A 327 20.32 18.37 9.69
CA ILE A 327 21.25 17.26 9.52
C ILE A 327 21.58 17.07 8.03
N ASP A 328 22.87 16.99 7.71
CA ASP A 328 23.34 16.69 6.35
C ASP A 328 22.92 15.26 5.96
N GLN A 329 22.09 15.09 4.92
CA GLN A 329 21.57 13.77 4.53
C GLN A 329 22.65 12.80 4.06
N SER A 330 23.83 13.30 3.68
CA SER A 330 25.00 12.45 3.42
C SER A 330 25.33 11.58 4.65
N SER A 331 25.05 12.07 5.86
CA SER A 331 25.32 11.36 7.12
C SER A 331 24.41 10.16 7.39
N TYR A 332 23.28 10.01 6.68
CA TYR A 332 22.39 8.84 6.84
C TYR A 332 22.28 7.99 5.58
N ILE A 333 22.32 8.61 4.39
CA ILE A 333 22.19 7.91 3.12
C ILE A 333 23.48 7.18 2.75
N GLU A 334 24.65 7.80 2.93
CA GLU A 334 25.92 7.15 2.59
C GLU A 334 26.29 5.99 3.52
N PRO A 335 26.01 6.04 4.83
CA PRO A 335 26.16 4.86 5.67
C PRO A 335 25.19 3.74 5.29
N LEU A 336 23.94 4.04 4.90
CA LEU A 336 22.98 3.05 4.39
C LEU A 336 23.48 2.42 3.07
N ARG A 337 23.95 3.24 2.12
CA ARG A 337 24.53 2.77 0.85
C ARG A 337 25.79 1.93 1.06
N THR A 338 26.69 2.40 1.92
CA THR A 338 27.93 1.72 2.28
C THR A 338 27.62 0.38 2.95
N THR A 339 26.64 0.35 3.84
CA THR A 339 26.25 -0.87 4.56
C THR A 339 25.55 -1.86 3.63
N LEU A 340 24.60 -1.42 2.79
CA LEU A 340 23.95 -2.28 1.78
C LEU A 340 24.97 -2.83 0.75
N ARG A 341 26.00 -2.05 0.40
CA ARG A 341 27.12 -2.52 -0.46
C ARG A 341 28.06 -3.50 0.25
N LEU A 342 28.37 -3.26 1.53
CA LEU A 342 29.30 -4.09 2.31
C LEU A 342 28.71 -5.43 2.71
N TYR A 343 27.42 -5.47 3.04
CA TYR A 343 26.78 -6.71 3.48
C TYR A 343 26.24 -7.57 2.33
N GLY A 344 26.06 -6.99 1.13
CA GLY A 344 25.36 -7.64 0.03
C GLY A 344 23.92 -7.95 0.41
N CYS A 345 22.95 -7.72 -0.47
CA CYS A 345 21.56 -8.10 -0.24
C CYS A 345 21.34 -9.64 -0.20
N THR A 346 22.31 -10.44 0.27
CA THR A 346 22.23 -11.89 0.42
C THR A 346 21.86 -12.35 1.83
N GLU A 347 22.02 -11.52 2.87
CA GLU A 347 21.61 -11.87 4.24
C GLU A 347 20.82 -10.73 4.92
N ILE A 348 19.61 -10.43 4.45
CA ILE A 348 18.59 -9.97 5.39
C ILE A 348 18.24 -11.20 6.24
N ARG A 349 18.93 -11.35 7.38
CA ARG A 349 18.70 -12.42 8.34
C ARG A 349 17.21 -12.47 8.68
N ARG A 350 16.55 -13.56 8.27
CA ARG A 350 15.26 -13.98 8.83
C ARG A 350 15.42 -14.05 10.35
N ARG A 351 14.73 -13.16 11.08
CA ARG A 351 14.31 -13.45 12.44
C ARG A 351 12.95 -14.11 12.40
#